data_AF-A0A3D1SYK8-F1
#
_entry.id   AF-A0A3D1SYK8-F1
#
_cell.length_a   1.000
_cell.length_b   1.000
_cell.length_c   1.000
_cell.angle_alpha   90.00
_cell.angle_beta   90.00
_cell.angle_gamma   90.00
#
_symmetry.space_group_name_H-M   'P 1'
#
loop_
_entity.id
_entity.type
_entity.pdbx_description
1 polymer ?
#
loop_
_entity_poly.entity_id
_entity_poly.type
_entity_poly.pdbx_seq_one_letter_code
_entity_poly.pdbx_strand_id
1 'polypeptide(L)' 'AIGFYNPAKTTNAWVRSRPTTIVIGNHVFFK' A
#
# COMPACT_ATOMS: atom_id res chain seq x y z
N ALA A 1 -6.43 -3.23 8.29
CA ALA A 1 -6.12 -2.86 6.89
C ALA A 1 -7.01 -3.71 5.98
N ILE A 2 -7.56 -3.14 4.92
CA ILE A 2 -8.37 -3.89 3.95
C ILE A 2 -7.46 -4.48 2.84
N GLY A 3 -6.24 -3.95 2.70
CA GLY A 3 -5.18 -4.53 1.88
C GLY A 3 -3.79 -3.98 2.22
N PHE A 4 -2.78 -4.50 1.54
CA PHE A 4 -1.42 -3.97 1.56
C PHE A 4 -0.80 -4.02 0.16
N TYR A 5 0.21 -3.19 -0.09
CA TYR A 5 1.03 -3.27 -1.29
C TYR A 5 2.50 -2.98 -1.01
N ASN A 6 3.38 -3.46 -1.88
CA ASN A 6 4.80 -3.12 -1.87
C ASN A 6 5.11 -2.17 -3.03
N PRO A 7 5.49 -0.90 -2.78
CA PRO A 7 5.76 0.08 -3.83
C PRO A 7 6.93 -0.30 -4.75
N ALA A 8 7.83 -1.17 -4.32
CA ALA A 8 8.91 -1.68 -5.16
C ALA A 8 8.47 -2.80 -6.13
N LYS A 9 7.30 -3.41 -5.89
CA LYS A 9 6.78 -4.55 -6.66
C LYS A 9 5.45 -4.27 -7.38
N THR A 10 4.85 -3.10 -7.16
CA THR A 10 3.61 -2.71 -7.85
C THR A 10 3.68 -1.29 -8.37
N THR A 11 3.20 -1.12 -9.60
CA THR A 11 2.96 0.19 -10.24
C THR A 11 1.47 0.53 -10.30
N ASN A 12 0.60 -0.30 -9.72
CA ASN A 12 -0.85 -0.09 -9.79
C ASN A 12 -1.25 1.21 -9.10
N ALA A 13 -1.71 2.19 -9.90
CA ALA A 13 -2.08 3.51 -9.41
C ALA A 13 -3.29 3.50 -8.48
N TRP A 14 -4.25 2.58 -8.69
CA TRP A 14 -5.44 2.48 -7.84
C TRP A 14 -5.09 2.08 -6.42
N VAL A 15 -4.13 1.15 -6.23
CA VAL A 15 -3.73 0.74 -4.89
C VAL A 15 -2.91 1.83 -4.18
N ARG A 16 -2.11 2.59 -4.95
CA ARG A 16 -1.28 3.71 -4.45
C ARG A 16 -2.09 4.95 -4.07
N SER A 17 -3.32 5.09 -4.57
CA SER A 17 -4.23 6.19 -4.20
C SER A 17 -5.08 5.88 -2.96
N ARG A 18 -4.99 4.67 -2.41
CA ARG A 18 -5.72 4.29 -1.20
C ARG A 18 -5.15 5.02 0.03
N PRO A 19 -5.99 5.43 1.00
CA PRO A 19 -5.53 6.04 2.24
C PRO A 19 -4.63 5.09 3.04
N THR A 20 -3.36 5.44 3.18
CA THR A 20 -2.38 4.65 3.95
C THR A 20 -2.72 4.71 5.44
N THR A 21 -2.76 3.54 6.09
CA THR A 21 -2.99 3.40 7.52
C THR A 21 -1.68 3.28 8.29
N ILE A 22 -0.77 2.41 7.83
CA ILE A 22 0.52 2.18 8.47
C ILE A 22 1.53 1.62 7.45
N VAL A 23 2.80 1.92 7.66
CA VAL A 23 3.91 1.36 6.88
C VAL A 23 4.79 0.53 7.82
N ILE A 24 5.05 -0.72 7.45
CA ILE A 24 5.94 -1.62 8.20
C ILE A 24 6.94 -2.21 7.21
N GLY A 25 8.22 -1.84 7.34
CA GLY A 25 9.23 -2.16 6.35
C GLY A 25 8.82 -1.64 4.95
N ASN A 26 8.88 -2.51 3.94
CA ASN A 26 8.49 -2.17 2.56
C ASN A 26 7.00 -2.47 2.24
N HIS A 27 6.16 -2.66 3.26
CA HIS A 27 4.73 -2.90 3.07
C HIS A 27 3.92 -1.67 3.50
N VAL A 28 3.09 -1.18 2.59
CA VAL A 28 2.13 -0.11 2.82
C VAL A 28 0.76 -0.73 3.03
N PHE A 29 0.21 -0.57 4.23
CA PHE A 29 -1.13 -1.05 4.58
C PHE A 29 -2.12 0.10 4.42
N PHE A 30 -3.28 -0.18 3.81
CA PHE A 30 -4.31 0.82 3.56
C PHE A 30 -5.70 0.35 4.00
N LYS A 31 -6.63 1.31 4.13
CA LYS A 31 -8.06 1.03 4.19
C LYS A 31 -8.63 1.03 2.78
#